data_AF-A0A8T6XUI1-F1
#
_entry.id   AF-A0A8T6XUI1-F1
#
_cell.length_a   1.000
_cell.length_b   1.000
_cell.length_c   1.000
_cell.angle_alpha   90.00
_cell.angle_beta   90.00
_cell.angle_gamma   90.00
#
_symmetry.space_group_name_H-M   'P 1'
#
loop_
_entity.id
_entity.type
_entity.pdbx_description
1 polymer ?
#
loop_
_entity_poly.entity_id
_entity_poly.type
_entity_poly.pdbx_seq_one_letter_code
_entity_poly.pdbx_strand_id
1 'polypeptide(L)' 'MIVSADWLKDHMDDPDIVILDTRPKTAYSYGHLPTSQHISVEQVIEVDQYGSNLVASENKLAELFGSLG' A
#
# COMPACT_ATOMS: atom_id res chain seq x y z
N MET A 1 -5.65 -13.37 4.94
CA MET A 1 -4.36 -14.09 4.95
C MET A 1 -3.37 -13.24 5.75
N ILE A 2 -2.52 -13.84 6.58
CA ILE A 2 -1.50 -13.15 7.38
C ILE A 2 -0.20 -13.94 7.19
N VAL A 3 0.92 -13.25 7.05
CA VAL A 3 2.26 -13.85 6.93
C VAL A 3 3.13 -13.43 8.12
N SER A 4 4.15 -14.23 8.44
CA SER A 4 5.13 -13.89 9.49
C SER A 4 6.26 -13.02 8.95
N ALA A 5 7.00 -12.37 9.85
CA ALA A 5 8.20 -11.61 9.48
C ALA A 5 9.31 -12.50 8.90
N ASP A 6 9.47 -13.72 9.42
CA ASP A 6 10.44 -14.69 8.90
C ASP A 6 10.10 -15.10 7.46
N TRP A 7 8.81 -15.37 7.18
CA TRP A 7 8.38 -15.66 5.82
C TRP A 7 8.68 -14.48 4.89
N LEU A 8 8.33 -13.25 5.29
CA LEU A 8 8.59 -12.07 4.48
C LEU A 8 10.08 -11.88 4.20
N LYS A 9 10.93 -12.11 5.20
CA LYS A 9 12.39 -12.04 5.06
C LYS A 9 12.91 -12.99 3.98
N ASP A 10 12.36 -14.20 3.91
CA ASP A 10 12.76 -15.21 2.93
C ASP A 10 12.24 -14.92 1.50
N HIS A 11 11.30 -13.96 1.36
CA HIS A 11 10.67 -13.61 0.09
C HIS A 11 10.89 -12.13 -0.30
N MET A 12 11.88 -11.45 0.30
CA MET A 12 12.13 -10.02 0.05
C MET A 12 12.47 -9.68 -1.41
N ASP A 13 13.02 -10.65 -2.15
CA ASP A 13 13.47 -10.49 -3.54
C ASP A 13 12.57 -11.24 -4.54
N ASP A 14 11.40 -11.72 -4.10
CA ASP A 14 10.46 -12.42 -4.98
C ASP A 14 9.84 -11.43 -5.99
N PRO A 15 10.00 -11.64 -7.32
CA PRO A 15 9.49 -10.72 -8.33
C PRO A 15 7.96 -10.67 -8.40
N ASP A 16 7.26 -11.65 -7.82
CA ASP A 16 5.79 -11.72 -7.81
C ASP A 16 5.19 -11.05 -6.55
N ILE A 17 6.01 -10.41 -5.71
CA ILE A 17 5.57 -9.76 -4.46
C ILE A 17 5.84 -8.25 -4.47
N VAL A 18 4.79 -7.48 -4.21
CA VAL A 18 4.88 -6.04 -3.94
C VAL A 18 4.61 -5.77 -2.46
N ILE A 19 5.55 -5.10 -1.79
CA ILE A 19 5.42 -4.71 -0.38
C ILE A 19 4.90 -3.28 -0.31
N LEU A 20 3.71 -3.09 0.28
CA LEU A 20 3.12 -1.77 0.49
C LEU A 20 3.21 -1.34 1.95
N ASP A 21 3.79 -0.18 2.20
CA ASP A 21 3.82 0.46 3.52
C ASP A 21 2.72 1.52 3.59
N THR A 22 1.71 1.27 4.42
CA THR A 22 0.51 2.11 4.57
C THR A 22 0.62 3.14 5.70
N ARG A 23 1.76 3.19 6.39
CA ARG A 23 1.99 4.10 7.52
C ARG A 23 2.07 5.56 7.03
N PRO A 24 1.98 6.57 7.93
CA PRO A 24 2.21 7.95 7.56
C PRO A 24 3.55 8.17 6.86
N LYS A 25 3.59 9.08 5.89
CA LYS A 25 4.79 9.35 5.07
C LYS A 25 6.04 9.63 5.91
N THR A 26 5.86 10.30 7.05
CA THR A 26 6.93 10.61 8.00
C THR A 26 7.57 9.34 8.55
N ALA A 27 6.78 8.35 8.99
CA ALA A 27 7.28 7.06 9.49
C ALA A 27 8.04 6.31 8.40
N TYR A 28 7.51 6.28 7.17
CA TYR A 28 8.21 5.71 6.02
C TYR A 28 9.56 6.39 5.80
N SER A 29 9.63 7.72 5.81
CA SER A 29 10.88 8.45 5.59
C SER A 29 11.94 8.21 6.68
N TYR A 30 11.53 7.88 7.91
CA TYR A 30 12.47 7.55 8.98
C TYR A 30 13.05 6.13 8.87
N GLY A 31 12.31 5.21 8.23
CA GLY A 31 12.74 3.85 8.04
C GLY A 31 11.61 2.96 7.54
N HIS A 32 11.91 2.18 6.51
CA HIS A 32 10.99 1.25 5.86
C HIS A 32 11.76 0.02 5.38
N LEU A 33 11.01 -1.03 5.02
CA LEU A 33 11.61 -2.21 4.43
C LEU A 33 12.23 -1.86 3.08
N PRO A 34 13.39 -2.45 2.71
CA PRO A 34 13.88 -2.40 1.34
C PRO A 34 12.77 -2.82 0.36
N THR A 35 12.81 -2.27 -0.86
CA THR A 35 11.84 -2.51 -1.97
C THR A 35 10.38 -2.18 -1.70
N SER A 36 10.00 -1.86 -0.45
CA SER A 36 8.64 -1.41 -0.15
C SER A 36 8.30 -0.09 -0.83
N GLN A 37 7.03 0.06 -1.18
CA GLN A 37 6.46 1.28 -1.76
C GLN A 37 5.49 1.90 -0.75
N HIS A 38 5.58 3.23 -0.60
CA HIS A 38 4.67 3.95 0.28
C HIS A 38 3.34 4.23 -0.42
N ILE A 39 2.24 3.90 0.24
CA ILE A 39 0.88 4.28 -0.17
C ILE A 39 0.15 4.83 1.05
N SER A 40 -0.61 5.90 0.87
CA SER A 40 -1.42 6.50 1.93
C SER A 40 -2.87 6.03 1.84
N VAL A 41 -3.57 5.99 2.98
CA VAL A 41 -5.00 5.62 3.00
C VAL A 41 -5.82 6.60 2.17
N GLU A 42 -5.41 7.86 2.13
CA GLU A 42 -6.02 8.95 1.36
C GLU A 42 -6.05 8.66 -0.15
N GLN A 43 -5.11 7.85 -0.67
CA GLN A 43 -5.08 7.48 -2.09
C GLN A 43 -6.11 6.42 -2.47
N VAL A 44 -6.56 5.59 -1.50
CA VAL A 44 -7.49 4.48 -1.72
C VAL A 44 -8.93 4.80 -1.28
N ILE A 45 -9.17 6.04 -0.85
CA ILE A 45 -10.50 6.52 -0.46
C ILE A 45 -10.96 7.68 -1.34
N GLU A 46 -12.27 7.91 -1.31
CA GLU A 46 -12.95 9.07 -1.87
C GLU A 46 -13.91 9.62 -0.82
N VAL A 47 -14.05 10.95 -0.79
CA VAL A 47 -14.93 11.63 0.16
C VAL A 47 -16.25 11.92 -0.54
N ASP A 48 -17.36 11.45 0.02
CA ASP A 48 -18.69 11.75 -0.51
C ASP A 48 -19.13 13.19 -0.18
N GLN A 49 -20.29 13.60 -0.71
CA GLN A 49 -20.84 14.93 -0.47
C GLN A 49 -21.19 15.23 1.01
N TYR A 50 -21.18 14.22 1.88
CA TYR A 50 -21.46 14.33 3.31
C TYR A 50 -20.18 14.25 4.16
N GLY A 51 -19.01 14.13 3.53
CA GLY A 51 -17.73 14.02 4.23
C GLY A 51 -17.37 12.60 4.67
N SER A 52 -18.09 11.57 4.19
CA SER A 52 -17.78 10.17 4.51
C SER A 52 -16.59 9.69 3.70
N ASN A 53 -15.66 9.00 4.35
CA ASN A 53 -14.59 8.29 3.66
C ASN A 53 -15.12 6.96 3.11
N LEU A 54 -15.23 6.88 1.79
CA LEU A 54 -15.63 5.69 1.05
C LEU A 54 -14.44 5.05 0.37
N VAL A 55 -14.51 3.75 0.10
CA VAL A 55 -13.54 3.07 -0.77
C VAL A 55 -13.63 3.70 -2.16
N ALA A 56 -12.47 4.03 -2.73
CA ALA A 56 -12.40 4.61 -4.06
C ALA A 56 -12.98 3.67 -5.13
N SER A 57 -13.41 4.25 -6.26
CA SER A 57 -13.93 3.48 -7.39
C SER A 57 -12.96 2.40 -7.90
N GLU A 58 -13.52 1.33 -8.45
CA GLU A 58 -12.76 0.22 -9.04
C GLU A 58 -11.73 0.71 -10.07
N ASN A 59 -12.14 1.59 -10.99
CA ASN A 59 -11.24 2.12 -12.02
C ASN A 59 -10.02 2.84 -11.42
N LYS A 60 -10.25 3.67 -10.40
CA LYS A 60 -9.17 4.39 -9.72
C LYS A 60 -8.24 3.45 -8.97
N LEU A 61 -8.79 2.44 -8.28
CA LEU A 61 -7.98 1.45 -7.56
C LEU A 61 -7.21 0.54 -8.53
N ALA A 62 -7.82 0.14 -9.65
CA ALA A 62 -7.17 -0.66 -10.68
C ALA A 62 -5.99 0.09 -11.31
N GLU A 63 -6.17 1.38 -11.62
CA GLU A 63 -5.08 2.23 -12.10
C GLU A 63 -3.98 2.41 -11.06
N LEU A 64 -4.35 2.71 -9.81
CA LEU A 64 -3.40 2.91 -8.72
C LEU A 64 -2.56 1.65 -8.45
N PHE A 65 -3.21 0.52 -8.20
CA PHE A 65 -2.50 -0.73 -7.89
C PHE A 65 -1.76 -1.28 -9.10
N GLY A 66 -2.31 -1.16 -10.32
CA GLY A 66 -1.60 -1.55 -11.54
C GLY A 66 -0.33 -0.74 -11.79
N SER A 67 -0.25 0.50 -11.29
CA SER A 67 0.98 1.30 -11.35
C SER A 67 2.07 0.86 -10.36
N LEU A 68 1.72 0.06 -9.34
CA LEU A 68 2.62 -0.34 -8.26
C LEU A 68 3.23 -1.74 -8.48
N GLY A 69 2.72 -2.51 -9.44
CA GLY A 69 3.21 -3.85 -9.80
C GLY A 69 2.08 -4.87 -9.92
#